data_AF-A2ELF8-F1
#
_entry.id   AF-A2ELF8-F1
#
_cell.length_a   1.000
_cell.length_b   1.000
_cell.length_c   1.000
_cell.angle_alpha   90.00
_cell.angle_beta   90.00
_cell.angle_gamma   90.00
#
_symmetry.space_group_name_H-M   'P 1'
#
loop_
_entity.id
_entity.type
_entity.pdbx_description
1 polymer ?
#
loop_
_entity_poly.entity_id
_entity_poly.type
_entity_poly.pdbx_seq_one_letter_code
_entity_poly.pdbx_strand_id
1 'polypeptide(L)'
;MDNEEWNHKVRDKMGKYVKSLAYLTLIFIIVFLISGVWHAILTKQLNSDFFLLVGGKKPRDICISICALSFGSIVLMIVLVCSLYLSGTKFIMHALFCALTVISILSTIGLTLTNLVLTADKAQDRFKKQITDYVDNNSTNEVVSTWMKKYQCTSSTSCEKAIKQYVSFICNGELVACCVMLFITISCIIGVSIAVGKMGMLKRPDDEPDKSNLA
;
A
#
# COMPACT_ATOMS: atom_id res chain seq x y z
N MET A 1 0.99 -41.00 -24.14
CA MET A 1 1.24 -40.35 -22.85
C MET A 1 0.10 -40.79 -21.96
N ASP A 2 0.39 -41.60 -20.96
CA ASP A 2 -0.65 -42.24 -20.15
C ASP A 2 -1.40 -41.21 -19.30
N ASN A 3 -2.68 -41.47 -19.02
CA ASN A 3 -3.52 -40.56 -18.22
C ASN A 3 -2.90 -40.23 -16.85
N GLU A 4 -2.17 -41.17 -16.24
CA GLU A 4 -1.44 -40.94 -15.00
C GLU A 4 -0.28 -39.95 -15.15
N GLU A 5 0.50 -40.05 -16.24
CA GLU A 5 1.62 -39.14 -16.52
C GLU A 5 1.12 -37.71 -16.80
N TRP A 6 -0.02 -37.60 -17.51
CA TRP A 6 -0.67 -36.32 -17.76
C TRP A 6 -1.19 -35.68 -16.45
N ASN A 7 -1.89 -36.46 -15.62
CA ASN A 7 -2.40 -36.03 -14.32
C ASN A 7 -1.26 -35.58 -13.38
N HIS A 8 -0.15 -36.31 -13.36
CA HIS A 8 1.02 -35.93 -12.56
C HIS A 8 1.62 -34.58 -13.02
N LYS A 9 1.78 -34.38 -14.34
CA LYS A 9 2.30 -33.12 -14.91
C LYS A 9 1.38 -31.94 -14.63
N VAL A 10 0.06 -32.11 -14.68
CA VAL A 10 -0.91 -31.05 -14.35
C VAL A 10 -0.84 -30.70 -12.86
N ARG A 11 -0.82 -31.70 -11.98
CA ARG A 11 -0.71 -31.51 -10.52
C ARG A 11 0.59 -30.79 -10.13
N ASP A 12 1.73 -31.16 -10.72
CA ASP A 12 3.01 -30.49 -10.46
C ASP A 12 3.02 -29.04 -10.92
N LYS A 13 2.44 -28.75 -12.11
CA LYS A 13 2.30 -27.37 -12.60
C LYS A 13 1.38 -26.55 -11.70
N MET A 14 0.25 -27.12 -11.28
CA MET A 14 -0.70 -26.47 -10.37
C MET A 14 -0.06 -26.19 -9.01
N GLY A 15 0.69 -27.15 -8.46
CA GLY A 15 1.47 -26.97 -7.23
C GLY A 15 2.52 -25.86 -7.33
N LYS A 16 3.22 -25.73 -8.46
CA LYS A 16 4.13 -24.60 -8.72
C LYS A 16 3.40 -23.27 -8.75
N TYR A 17 2.23 -23.20 -9.38
CA TYR A 17 1.46 -21.96 -9.44
C TYR A 17 0.87 -21.57 -8.07
N VAL A 18 0.41 -22.54 -7.27
CA VAL A 18 -0.05 -22.29 -5.90
C VAL A 18 1.09 -21.78 -5.01
N LYS A 19 2.29 -22.36 -5.11
CA LYS A 19 3.48 -21.86 -4.39
C LYS A 19 3.83 -20.42 -4.81
N SER A 20 3.79 -20.13 -6.12
CA SER A 20 4.00 -18.78 -6.64
C SER A 20 2.97 -17.79 -6.11
N LEU A 21 1.69 -18.18 -6.08
CA LEU A 21 0.61 -17.35 -5.54
C LEU A 21 0.83 -17.07 -4.05
N ALA A 22 1.17 -18.08 -3.25
CA ALA A 22 1.47 -17.91 -1.82
C ALA A 22 2.64 -16.95 -1.59
N TYR A 23 3.70 -17.07 -2.41
CA TYR A 23 4.84 -16.16 -2.36
C TYR A 23 4.46 -14.72 -2.71
N LEU A 24 3.64 -14.52 -3.76
CA LEU A 24 3.13 -13.20 -4.14
C LEU A 24 2.24 -12.60 -3.04
N THR A 25 1.37 -13.40 -2.41
CA THR A 25 0.56 -12.96 -1.27
C THR A 25 1.41 -12.53 -0.09
N LEU A 26 2.49 -13.27 0.21
CA LEU A 26 3.42 -12.89 1.27
C LEU A 26 4.12 -11.55 0.97
N ILE A 27 4.57 -11.35 -0.28
CA ILE A 27 5.15 -10.08 -0.72
C ILE A 27 4.12 -8.95 -0.54
N PHE A 28 2.87 -9.16 -0.97
CA PHE A 28 1.82 -8.17 -0.78
C PHE A 28 1.64 -7.78 0.69
N ILE A 29 1.58 -8.75 1.59
CA ILE A 29 1.44 -8.48 3.03
C ILE A 29 2.61 -7.62 3.53
N ILE A 30 3.85 -7.95 3.17
CA ILE A 30 5.04 -7.19 3.58
C ILE A 30 4.98 -5.76 3.04
N VAL A 31 4.60 -5.59 1.79
CA VAL A 31 4.52 -4.30 1.10
C VAL A 31 3.45 -3.41 1.72
N PHE A 32 2.26 -3.94 1.95
CA PHE A 32 1.20 -3.20 2.64
C PHE A 32 1.54 -2.90 4.10
N LEU A 33 2.30 -3.77 4.78
CA LEU A 33 2.75 -3.52 6.14
C LEU A 33 3.74 -2.35 6.18
N ILE A 34 4.76 -2.36 5.31
CA ILE A 34 5.73 -1.27 5.18
C ILE A 34 5.00 0.04 4.84
N SER A 35 4.03 -0.02 3.92
CA SER A 35 3.18 1.13 3.57
C SER A 35 2.43 1.68 4.77
N GLY A 36 1.73 0.83 5.52
CA GLY A 36 0.94 1.23 6.68
C GLY A 36 1.83 1.85 7.76
N VAL A 37 2.99 1.25 8.04
CA VAL A 37 3.97 1.78 9.00
C VAL A 37 4.50 3.14 8.56
N TRP A 38 4.90 3.29 7.29
CA TRP A 38 5.38 4.56 6.76
C TRP A 38 4.33 5.66 6.88
N HIS A 39 3.10 5.40 6.42
CA HIS A 39 2.01 6.38 6.48
C HIS A 39 1.58 6.69 7.92
N ALA A 40 1.72 5.75 8.86
CA ALA A 40 1.51 6.02 10.29
C ALA A 40 2.56 6.98 10.85
N ILE A 41 3.84 6.78 10.51
CA ILE A 41 4.94 7.69 10.90
C ILE A 41 4.71 9.07 10.30
N LEU A 42 4.36 9.14 9.01
CA LEU A 42 4.11 10.40 8.34
C LEU A 42 2.89 11.10 8.92
N THR A 43 1.78 10.38 9.14
CA THR A 43 0.57 10.91 9.79
C THR A 43 0.88 11.54 11.14
N LYS A 44 1.78 10.94 11.94
CA LYS A 44 2.22 11.53 13.22
C LYS A 44 2.86 12.91 13.02
N GLN A 45 3.64 13.12 11.97
CA GLN A 45 4.22 14.43 11.66
C GLN A 45 3.18 15.41 11.11
N LEU A 46 2.32 14.94 10.20
CA LEU A 46 1.26 15.74 9.57
C LEU A 46 0.15 16.13 10.55
N ASN A 47 -0.02 15.39 11.65
CA ASN A 47 -0.97 15.70 12.72
C ASN A 47 -0.36 16.61 13.80
N SER A 48 0.80 17.20 13.57
CA SER A 48 1.30 18.29 14.42
C SER A 48 0.51 19.57 14.17
N ASP A 49 0.22 20.33 15.23
CA ASP A 49 -0.48 21.62 15.11
C ASP A 49 0.26 22.57 14.16
N PHE A 50 1.59 22.50 14.15
CA PHE A 50 2.43 23.27 13.24
C PHE A 50 2.20 22.89 11.78
N PHE A 51 2.17 21.60 11.45
CA PHE A 51 1.87 21.20 10.06
C PHE A 51 0.44 21.56 9.67
N LEU A 52 -0.53 21.37 10.57
CA LEU A 52 -1.92 21.72 10.31
C LEU A 52 -2.09 23.23 10.03
N LEU A 53 -1.29 24.08 10.68
CA LEU A 53 -1.26 25.52 10.43
C LEU A 53 -0.71 25.85 9.03
N VAL A 54 0.31 25.13 8.58
CA VAL A 54 1.02 25.43 7.32
C VAL A 54 0.41 24.72 6.11
N GLY A 55 0.25 23.40 6.18
CA GLY A 55 -0.18 22.54 5.08
C GLY A 55 -1.64 22.10 5.12
N GLY A 56 -2.36 22.41 6.19
CA GLY A 56 -3.77 22.07 6.35
C GLY A 56 -4.03 20.58 6.59
N LYS A 57 -5.32 20.20 6.55
CA LYS A 57 -5.79 18.86 6.94
C LYS A 57 -5.71 17.81 5.82
N LYS A 58 -5.77 18.24 4.55
CA LYS A 58 -5.87 17.31 3.39
C LYS A 58 -4.73 16.29 3.30
N PRO A 59 -3.44 16.67 3.39
CA PRO A 59 -2.35 15.68 3.30
C PRO A 59 -2.42 14.65 4.43
N ARG A 60 -2.78 15.10 5.64
CA ARG A 60 -2.97 14.23 6.80
C ARG A 60 -4.11 13.23 6.58
N ASP A 61 -5.27 13.70 6.14
CA ASP A 61 -6.46 12.85 5.97
C ASP A 61 -6.22 11.80 4.86
N ILE A 62 -5.47 12.14 3.81
CA ILE A 62 -5.03 11.19 2.78
C ILE A 62 -4.08 10.15 3.38
N CYS A 63 -3.07 10.55 4.15
CA CYS A 63 -2.13 9.61 4.77
C CYS A 63 -2.82 8.67 5.77
N ILE A 64 -3.80 9.16 6.53
CA ILE A 64 -4.64 8.34 7.42
C ILE A 64 -5.42 7.31 6.59
N SER A 65 -6.01 7.74 5.48
CA SER A 65 -6.79 6.85 4.60
C SER A 65 -5.92 5.77 3.98
N ILE A 66 -4.72 6.11 3.50
CA ILE A 66 -3.76 5.13 2.97
C ILE A 66 -3.33 4.16 4.06
N CYS A 67 -3.01 4.66 5.26
CA CYS A 67 -2.65 3.85 6.42
C CYS A 67 -3.75 2.83 6.76
N ALA A 68 -5.00 3.30 6.89
CA ALA A 68 -6.15 2.45 7.21
C ALA A 68 -6.43 1.40 6.11
N LEU A 69 -6.37 1.79 4.84
CA LEU A 69 -6.53 0.87 3.71
C LEU A 69 -5.41 -0.16 3.63
N SER A 70 -4.17 0.22 3.94
CA SER A 70 -3.04 -0.70 3.95
C SER A 70 -3.21 -1.79 5.02
N PHE A 71 -3.52 -1.41 6.26
CA PHE A 71 -3.78 -2.40 7.30
C PHE A 71 -5.06 -3.20 7.05
N GLY A 72 -6.13 -2.54 6.57
CA GLY A 72 -7.37 -3.21 6.18
C GLY A 72 -7.15 -4.25 5.08
N SER A 73 -6.32 -3.95 4.09
CA SER A 73 -5.98 -4.89 3.01
C SER A 73 -5.24 -6.13 3.52
N ILE A 74 -4.35 -5.97 4.51
CA ILE A 74 -3.68 -7.11 5.15
C ILE A 74 -4.70 -8.02 5.83
N VAL A 75 -5.62 -7.43 6.62
CA VAL A 75 -6.68 -8.20 7.30
C VAL A 75 -7.55 -8.94 6.28
N LEU A 76 -7.98 -8.26 5.21
CA LEU A 76 -8.78 -8.87 4.14
C LEU A 76 -8.04 -10.01 3.44
N MET A 77 -6.74 -9.86 3.17
CA MET A 77 -5.93 -10.91 2.57
C MET A 77 -5.79 -12.13 3.48
N ILE A 78 -5.56 -11.94 4.78
CA ILE A 78 -5.51 -13.04 5.75
C ILE A 78 -6.85 -13.77 5.80
N VAL A 79 -7.96 -13.04 5.90
CA VAL A 79 -9.32 -13.62 5.91
C VAL A 79 -9.60 -14.39 4.62
N LEU A 80 -9.21 -13.85 3.46
CA LEU A 80 -9.35 -14.52 2.16
C LEU A 80 -8.56 -15.83 2.13
N VAL A 81 -7.29 -15.83 2.56
CA VAL A 81 -6.44 -17.03 2.58
C VAL A 81 -6.99 -18.08 3.55
N CYS A 82 -7.38 -17.68 4.77
CA CYS A 82 -8.01 -18.58 5.74
C CYS A 82 -9.33 -19.16 5.21
N SER A 83 -10.14 -18.35 4.55
CA SER A 83 -11.41 -18.78 3.94
C SER A 83 -11.20 -19.76 2.79
N LEU A 84 -10.18 -19.54 1.95
CA LEU A 84 -9.79 -20.47 0.89
C LEU A 84 -9.30 -21.81 1.46
N TYR A 85 -8.58 -21.78 2.57
CA TYR A 85 -8.08 -22.98 3.25
C TYR A 85 -9.20 -23.78 3.94
N LEU A 86 -10.07 -23.12 4.70
CA LEU A 86 -11.11 -23.79 5.52
C LEU A 86 -12.39 -24.12 4.77
N SER A 87 -12.71 -23.42 3.67
CA SER A 87 -14.03 -23.50 3.04
C SER A 87 -13.95 -23.37 1.52
N GLY A 88 -13.20 -24.29 0.88
CA GLY A 88 -13.00 -24.33 -0.57
C GLY A 88 -14.29 -24.35 -1.42
N THR A 89 -15.46 -24.65 -0.85
CA THR A 89 -16.75 -24.72 -1.54
C THR A 89 -17.58 -23.44 -1.51
N LYS A 90 -17.22 -22.42 -0.70
CA LYS A 90 -18.01 -21.18 -0.55
C LYS A 90 -17.60 -20.09 -1.55
N PHE A 91 -17.79 -20.36 -2.84
CA PHE A 91 -17.39 -19.49 -3.95
C PHE A 91 -17.84 -18.02 -3.80
N ILE A 92 -19.08 -17.77 -3.35
CA ILE A 92 -19.64 -16.41 -3.20
C ILE A 92 -18.81 -15.57 -2.21
N MET A 93 -18.40 -16.17 -1.09
CA MET A 93 -17.58 -15.47 -0.09
C MET A 93 -16.20 -15.14 -0.62
N HIS A 94 -15.56 -16.07 -1.36
CA HIS A 94 -14.26 -15.82 -1.99
C HIS A 94 -14.34 -14.72 -3.04
N ALA A 95 -15.39 -14.72 -3.87
CA ALA A 95 -15.62 -13.70 -4.88
C ALA A 95 -15.81 -12.30 -4.25
N LEU A 96 -16.58 -12.21 -3.15
CA LEU A 96 -16.79 -10.94 -2.43
C LEU A 96 -15.50 -10.41 -1.82
N PHE A 97 -14.72 -11.25 -1.11
CA PHE A 97 -13.44 -10.82 -0.54
C PHE A 97 -12.41 -10.46 -1.62
N CYS A 98 -12.42 -11.17 -2.76
CA CYS A 98 -11.59 -10.83 -3.91
C CYS A 98 -11.96 -9.43 -4.46
N ALA A 99 -13.25 -9.18 -4.68
CA ALA A 99 -13.72 -7.87 -5.16
C ALA A 99 -13.35 -6.73 -4.19
N LEU A 100 -13.55 -6.93 -2.88
CA LEU A 100 -13.15 -5.95 -1.86
C LEU A 100 -11.63 -5.70 -1.86
N THR A 101 -10.82 -6.75 -2.04
CA THR A 101 -9.36 -6.64 -2.13
C THR A 101 -8.96 -5.82 -3.35
N VAL A 102 -9.57 -6.05 -4.52
CA VAL A 102 -9.31 -5.28 -5.74
C VAL A 102 -9.69 -3.81 -5.56
N ILE A 103 -10.88 -3.53 -5.02
CA ILE A 103 -11.34 -2.15 -4.75
C ILE A 103 -10.38 -1.45 -3.78
N SER A 104 -9.93 -2.16 -2.73
CA SER A 104 -8.98 -1.63 -1.76
C SER A 104 -7.65 -1.26 -2.44
N ILE A 105 -7.08 -2.18 -3.23
CA ILE A 105 -5.83 -1.94 -3.98
C ILE A 105 -5.96 -0.73 -4.91
N LEU A 106 -7.05 -0.64 -5.69
CA LEU A 106 -7.29 0.49 -6.59
C LEU A 106 -7.45 1.81 -5.84
N SER A 107 -8.14 1.79 -4.69
CA SER A 107 -8.28 2.96 -3.82
C SER A 107 -6.94 3.42 -3.26
N THR A 108 -6.10 2.47 -2.80
CA THR A 108 -4.75 2.77 -2.35
C THR A 108 -3.91 3.38 -3.46
N ILE A 109 -3.96 2.84 -4.69
CA ILE A 109 -3.24 3.42 -5.84
C ILE A 109 -3.72 4.85 -6.11
N GLY A 110 -5.03 5.09 -6.17
CA GLY A 110 -5.60 6.41 -6.41
C GLY A 110 -5.21 7.44 -5.35
N LEU A 111 -5.25 7.05 -4.07
CA LEU A 111 -4.81 7.91 -2.98
C LEU A 111 -3.30 8.16 -2.99
N THR A 112 -2.49 7.15 -3.32
CA THR A 112 -1.03 7.27 -3.45
C THR A 112 -0.67 8.27 -4.56
N LEU A 113 -1.35 8.19 -5.73
CA LEU A 113 -1.18 9.16 -6.81
C LEU A 113 -1.61 10.57 -6.39
N THR A 114 -2.72 10.68 -5.67
CA THR A 114 -3.16 11.98 -5.13
C THR A 114 -2.13 12.55 -4.15
N ASN A 115 -1.56 11.70 -3.28
CA ASN A 115 -0.54 12.11 -2.32
C ASN A 115 0.74 12.58 -3.02
N LEU A 116 1.18 11.86 -4.05
CA LEU A 116 2.31 12.25 -4.91
C LEU A 116 2.14 13.64 -5.52
N VAL A 117 0.93 13.96 -6.02
CA VAL A 117 0.65 15.29 -6.57
C VAL A 117 0.72 16.37 -5.49
N LEU A 118 0.30 16.04 -4.26
CA LEU A 118 0.35 16.97 -3.12
C LEU A 118 1.75 17.11 -2.51
N THR A 119 2.67 16.19 -2.78
CA THR A 119 4.02 16.18 -2.21
C THR A 119 5.13 16.47 -3.24
N ALA A 120 4.78 16.69 -4.51
CA ALA A 120 5.70 17.03 -5.59
C ALA A 120 6.52 18.31 -5.33
N ASP A 121 7.56 18.55 -6.12
CA ASP A 121 8.52 19.66 -5.95
C ASP A 121 7.86 21.04 -5.74
N LYS A 122 6.77 21.33 -6.47
CA LYS A 122 6.01 22.58 -6.30
C LYS A 122 5.39 22.73 -4.91
N ALA A 123 5.02 21.63 -4.27
CA ALA A 123 4.52 21.62 -2.89
C ALA A 123 5.66 21.76 -1.89
N GLN A 124 6.83 21.17 -2.16
CA GLN A 124 8.02 21.36 -1.33
C GLN A 124 8.39 22.84 -1.22
N ASP A 125 8.46 23.56 -2.33
CA ASP A 125 8.81 24.99 -2.31
C ASP A 125 7.72 25.82 -1.62
N ARG A 126 6.45 25.46 -1.81
CA ARG A 126 5.32 26.09 -1.11
C ARG A 126 5.44 25.91 0.40
N PHE A 127 5.70 24.69 0.89
CA PHE A 127 5.83 24.43 2.32
C PHE A 127 7.06 25.13 2.91
N LYS A 128 8.21 25.10 2.22
CA LYS A 128 9.40 25.85 2.65
C LYS A 128 9.07 27.34 2.81
N LYS A 129 8.47 27.94 1.78
CA LYS A 129 8.09 29.36 1.81
C LYS A 129 7.13 29.66 2.95
N GLN A 130 6.03 28.91 3.07
CA GLN A 130 5.06 29.13 4.14
C GLN A 130 5.67 28.98 5.53
N ILE A 131 6.49 27.94 5.75
CA ILE A 131 7.18 27.75 7.04
C ILE A 131 8.09 28.94 7.34
N THR A 132 8.89 29.39 6.37
CA THR A 132 9.75 30.57 6.53
C THR A 132 8.92 31.81 6.87
N ASP A 133 7.83 32.06 6.14
CA ASP A 133 6.94 33.20 6.37
C ASP A 133 6.32 33.16 7.78
N TYR A 134 5.94 31.99 8.29
CA TYR A 134 5.43 31.82 9.66
C TYR A 134 6.51 32.02 10.72
N VAL A 135 7.73 31.55 10.48
CA VAL A 135 8.86 31.75 11.40
C VAL A 135 9.24 33.23 11.50
N ASP A 136 9.24 33.94 10.37
CA ASP A 136 9.63 35.36 10.34
C ASP A 136 8.56 36.28 10.90
N ASN A 137 7.29 36.07 10.54
CA ASN A 137 6.22 37.00 10.87
C ASN A 137 5.43 36.62 12.13
N ASN A 138 5.43 35.34 12.52
CA ASN A 138 4.57 34.80 13.57
C ASN A 138 5.36 34.04 14.65
N SER A 139 6.61 34.43 14.92
CA SER A 139 7.48 33.79 15.92
C SER A 139 6.91 33.80 17.34
N THR A 140 6.01 34.73 17.67
CA THR A 140 5.31 34.83 18.95
C THR A 140 4.11 33.87 19.08
N ASN A 141 3.66 33.25 17.97
CA ASN A 141 2.61 32.25 18.02
C ASN A 141 3.11 31.01 18.78
N GLU A 142 2.31 30.50 19.73
CA GLU A 142 2.69 29.38 20.60
C GLU A 142 3.12 28.14 19.81
N VAL A 143 2.38 27.79 18.74
CA VAL A 143 2.65 26.63 17.89
C VAL A 143 3.98 26.79 17.15
N VAL A 144 4.23 27.98 16.59
CA VAL A 144 5.48 28.30 15.88
C VAL A 144 6.66 28.29 16.85
N SER A 145 6.52 28.96 18.00
CA SER A 145 7.58 29.02 19.02
C SER A 145 7.93 27.65 19.59
N THR A 146 6.94 26.77 19.78
CA THR A 146 7.14 25.39 20.25
C THR A 146 7.88 24.56 19.20
N TRP A 147 7.52 24.71 17.93
CA TRP A 147 8.25 24.07 16.83
C TRP A 147 9.70 24.58 16.77
N MET A 148 9.92 25.89 16.84
CA MET A 148 11.27 26.49 16.85
C MET A 148 12.13 26.02 18.02
N LYS A 149 11.55 25.92 19.23
CA LYS A 149 12.22 25.35 20.43
C LYS A 149 12.60 23.89 20.23
N LYS A 150 11.72 23.07 19.65
CA LYS A 150 11.99 21.65 19.35
C LYS A 150 13.19 21.48 18.41
N TYR A 151 13.38 22.40 17.46
CA TYR A 151 14.49 22.40 16.51
C TYR A 151 15.66 23.32 16.92
N GLN A 152 15.62 23.88 18.13
CA GLN A 152 16.67 24.72 18.71
C GLN A 152 17.07 25.90 17.81
N CYS A 153 16.10 26.57 17.20
CA CYS A 153 16.32 27.72 16.32
C CYS A 153 15.45 28.93 16.70
N THR A 154 15.84 30.14 16.30
CA THR A 154 15.21 31.40 16.77
C THR A 154 14.85 32.39 15.65
N SER A 155 15.30 32.14 14.43
CA SER A 155 15.03 32.97 13.23
C SER A 155 15.00 32.10 11.98
N SER A 156 14.42 32.56 10.87
CA SER A 156 14.39 31.80 9.61
C SER A 156 15.78 31.33 9.15
N THR A 157 16.80 32.19 9.25
CA THR A 157 18.18 31.84 8.90
C THR A 157 18.71 30.70 9.78
N SER A 158 18.51 30.76 11.10
CA SER A 158 18.93 29.68 12.00
C SER A 158 18.10 28.41 11.83
N CYS A 159 16.83 28.53 11.42
CA CYS A 159 15.92 27.42 11.21
C CYS A 159 16.06 26.79 9.80
N GLU A 160 16.79 27.39 8.87
CA GLU A 160 16.81 26.97 7.45
C GLU A 160 17.10 25.47 7.27
N LYS A 161 18.09 24.94 8.01
CA LYS A 161 18.45 23.52 7.98
C LYS A 161 17.31 22.65 8.49
N ALA A 162 16.66 23.03 9.59
CA ALA A 162 15.53 22.32 10.17
C ALA A 162 14.31 22.33 9.23
N ILE A 163 14.02 23.48 8.60
CA ILE A 163 12.94 23.63 7.61
C ILE A 163 13.20 22.71 6.42
N LYS A 164 14.41 22.75 5.84
CA LYS A 164 14.80 21.89 4.72
C LYS A 164 14.66 20.41 5.06
N GLN A 165 15.12 19.99 6.23
CA GLN A 165 15.01 18.60 6.68
C GLN A 165 13.56 18.18 6.91
N TYR A 166 12.76 19.03 7.56
CA TYR A 166 11.36 18.77 7.85
C TYR A 166 10.54 18.60 6.57
N VAL A 167 10.69 19.52 5.62
CA VAL A 167 9.97 19.44 4.34
C VAL A 167 10.50 18.29 3.47
N SER A 168 11.82 18.04 3.45
CA SER A 168 12.39 16.92 2.70
C SER A 168 11.89 15.58 3.23
N PHE A 169 11.79 15.41 4.55
CA PHE A 169 11.24 14.19 5.15
C PHE A 169 9.80 13.94 4.70
N ILE A 170 8.96 14.98 4.69
CA ILE A 170 7.56 14.89 4.29
C ILE A 170 7.43 14.67 2.78
N CYS A 171 8.09 15.47 1.96
CA CYS A 171 7.90 15.45 0.50
C CYS A 171 8.73 14.34 -0.17
N ASN A 172 10.05 14.32 0.04
CA ASN A 172 10.92 13.35 -0.63
C ASN A 172 10.77 11.96 -0.05
N GLY A 173 10.61 11.86 1.28
CA GLY A 173 10.32 10.57 1.92
C GLY A 173 9.04 9.96 1.35
N GLU A 174 7.98 10.76 1.24
CA GLU A 174 6.71 10.31 0.69
C GLU A 174 6.80 9.98 -0.79
N LEU A 175 7.51 10.79 -1.59
CA LEU A 175 7.75 10.52 -3.00
C LEU A 175 8.41 9.15 -3.20
N VAL A 176 9.50 8.88 -2.47
CA VAL A 176 10.23 7.61 -2.56
C VAL A 176 9.33 6.45 -2.10
N ALA A 177 8.65 6.59 -0.97
CA ALA A 177 7.76 5.57 -0.45
C ALA A 177 6.63 5.25 -1.44
N CYS A 178 5.94 6.26 -1.96
CA CYS A 178 4.89 6.12 -2.97
C CYS A 178 5.39 5.43 -4.24
N CYS A 179 6.54 5.85 -4.77
CA CYS A 179 7.12 5.25 -5.98
C CYS A 179 7.45 3.77 -5.80
N VAL A 180 8.13 3.42 -4.69
CA VAL A 180 8.46 2.03 -4.36
C VAL A 180 7.19 1.20 -4.18
N MET A 181 6.21 1.73 -3.46
CA MET A 181 4.93 1.07 -3.22
C MET A 181 4.15 0.80 -4.50
N LEU A 182 4.04 1.79 -5.39
CA LEU A 182 3.37 1.65 -6.69
C LEU A 182 4.08 0.63 -7.56
N PHE A 183 5.41 0.71 -7.66
CA PHE A 183 6.20 -0.22 -8.45
C PHE A 183 5.95 -1.67 -8.01
N ILE A 184 6.10 -1.96 -6.71
CA ILE A 184 5.92 -3.32 -6.21
C ILE A 184 4.47 -3.79 -6.37
N THR A 185 3.50 -2.93 -6.07
CA THR A 185 2.06 -3.27 -6.20
C THR A 185 1.72 -3.64 -7.64
N ILE A 186 2.17 -2.84 -8.61
CA ILE A 186 1.94 -3.10 -10.04
C ILE A 186 2.64 -4.39 -10.47
N SER A 187 3.91 -4.61 -10.09
CA SER A 187 4.63 -5.84 -10.39
C SER A 187 3.91 -7.08 -9.84
N CYS A 188 3.36 -7.00 -8.63
CA CYS A 188 2.63 -8.10 -8.02
C CYS A 188 1.29 -8.36 -8.74
N ILE A 189 0.54 -7.32 -9.12
CA ILE A 189 -0.69 -7.46 -9.92
C ILE A 189 -0.39 -8.17 -11.25
N ILE A 190 0.68 -7.77 -11.94
CA ILE A 190 1.11 -8.41 -13.20
C ILE A 190 1.47 -9.87 -12.94
N GLY A 191 2.24 -10.16 -11.88
CA GLY A 191 2.64 -11.51 -11.52
C GLY A 191 1.45 -12.42 -11.22
N VAL A 192 0.48 -11.94 -10.44
CA VAL A 192 -0.77 -12.67 -10.15
C VAL A 192 -1.56 -12.90 -11.42
N SER A 193 -1.70 -11.89 -12.28
CA SER A 193 -2.46 -12.01 -13.54
C SER A 193 -1.87 -13.08 -14.46
N ILE A 194 -0.54 -13.11 -14.60
CA ILE A 194 0.16 -14.15 -15.38
C ILE A 194 -0.05 -15.54 -14.76
N ALA A 195 0.06 -15.66 -13.43
CA ALA A 195 -0.13 -16.93 -12.74
C ALA A 195 -1.55 -17.48 -12.93
N VAL A 196 -2.56 -16.65 -12.72
CA VAL A 196 -3.97 -17.01 -12.91
C VAL A 196 -4.26 -17.36 -14.36
N GLY A 197 -3.77 -16.56 -15.32
CA GLY A 197 -3.93 -16.86 -16.75
C GLY A 197 -3.34 -18.23 -17.13
N LYS A 198 -2.14 -18.54 -16.65
CA LYS A 198 -1.52 -19.86 -16.89
C LYS A 198 -2.25 -21.00 -16.20
N MET A 199 -2.79 -20.81 -14.99
CA MET A 199 -3.64 -21.80 -14.33
C MET A 199 -4.92 -22.06 -15.11
N GLY A 200 -5.56 -21.01 -15.65
CA GLY A 200 -6.80 -21.13 -16.44
C GLY A 200 -6.61 -21.86 -17.78
N MET A 201 -5.41 -21.80 -18.36
CA MET A 201 -5.05 -22.54 -19.58
C MET A 201 -4.77 -24.03 -19.34
N LEU A 202 -4.62 -24.48 -18.09
CA LEU A 202 -4.51 -25.90 -17.78
C LEU A 202 -5.90 -26.54 -17.92
N LYS A 203 -6.06 -27.44 -18.89
CA LYS A 203 -7.25 -28.28 -19.00
C LYS A 203 -7.41 -29.06 -17.70
N ARG A 204 -8.53 -28.89 -17.00
CA ARG A 204 -8.83 -29.69 -15.80
C ARG A 204 -8.94 -31.16 -16.24
N PRO A 205 -8.40 -32.11 -15.46
CA PRO A 205 -8.75 -33.51 -15.66
C PRO A 205 -10.26 -33.64 -15.71
N ASP A 206 -10.78 -34.32 -16.72
CA ASP A 206 -12.20 -34.65 -16.76
C ASP A 206 -12.45 -35.58 -15.57
N ASP A 207 -13.04 -35.06 -14.50
CA ASP A 207 -13.63 -35.86 -13.42
C ASP A 207 -14.90 -36.52 -13.98
N GLU A 208 -14.80 -37.34 -15.03
CA GLU A 208 -15.90 -38.22 -15.37
C GLU A 208 -15.96 -39.30 -14.28
N PRO A 209 -17.03 -39.35 -13.47
CA PRO A 209 -17.24 -40.49 -12.60
C PRO A 209 -17.34 -41.70 -13.51
N ASP A 210 -16.50 -42.71 -13.24
CA ASP A 210 -16.49 -43.97 -13.94
C ASP A 210 -17.87 -44.64 -13.84
N LYS A 211 -18.75 -44.35 -14.81
CA LYS A 211 -20.08 -44.93 -14.94
C LYS A 211 -20.00 -46.39 -15.42
N SER A 212 -18.81 -46.94 -15.65
CA SER A 212 -18.64 -48.31 -16.14
C SER A 212 -18.80 -49.38 -15.05
N ASN A 213 -18.89 -48.99 -13.78
CA ASN A 213 -19.18 -49.90 -12.65
C ASN A 213 -20.65 -49.87 -12.16
N LEU A 214 -21.57 -49.32 -12.97
CA LEU A 214 -23.01 -49.24 -12.68
C LEU A 214 -23.88 -50.10 -13.62
N ALA A 215 -23.30 -51.12 -14.28
CA ALA A 215 -24.03 -52.11 -15.07
C ALA A 215 -23.92 -53.50 -14.46
#